data_AF-A0A931DV48-F1
#
_entry.id   AF-A0A931DV48-F1
#
_cell.length_a   1.000
_cell.length_b   1.000
_cell.length_c   1.000
_cell.angle_alpha   90.00
_cell.angle_beta   90.00
_cell.angle_gamma   90.00
#
_symmetry.space_group_name_H-M   'P 1'
#
loop_
_entity.id
_entity.type
_entity.pdbx_description
1 polymer ?
#
loop_
_entity_poly.entity_id
_entity_poly.type
_entity_poly.pdbx_seq_one_letter_code
_entity_poly.pdbx_strand_id
1 'polypeptide(L)'
;MTIDNTTSTTTHTASHTVNHTVSPASHTLSPADSHTLSPADSHTLAPASHIVDPTATVGSSKFTEAELQQKAKDHLWMHFSRQSVMEDGAGVPLIVKGEGHHIWDSTGKRYIDGLSGLFVVNAGHGRRRLAEVAAKQAEELAFFPLWSYAHPSAIELADRLASYAPGDLNRVFFSTSGGEAVETAFKLAKYYWKLQGRPTKHKVISRNVAYHGTSQGALAITGIPAMKEMFEPVTPGGFRVPNTNFYRAAEMGAPTEDLEAFGQWAANRIEEMILFEGPETVAAVFLEPVQNSGGCFPPPPGYFKRVREICDQYDVLLVSDEVICAFGRIGEFFACDAYDYVPDMITCAKGMTSGYSPIGATIVSERIYEPFKHGNTSFYHGYTFGGHPVSSAVALANLDIFEEEKLNENVRLNSPILRSTLEKLKDLPIVGDVRGAGYFFGIELVKDKITKETFDDDESERLLRGFLSKALYDAGLYCRADDRGDPVIQLAPPLTIGQPEFDEIEQILRNVLTEAWTRL
;
A
#
# COMPACT_ATOMS: atom_id res chain seq x y z
N MET A 1 -23.39 53.48 -35.69
CA MET A 1 -23.92 54.29 -34.58
C MET A 1 -23.30 53.70 -33.31
N THR A 2 -22.21 54.27 -32.79
CA THR A 2 -22.18 55.38 -31.79
C THR A 2 -22.91 55.00 -30.50
N ILE A 3 -22.39 55.16 -29.27
CA ILE A 3 -21.15 55.73 -28.72
C ILE A 3 -21.20 55.49 -27.18
N ASP A 4 -20.03 55.39 -26.53
CA ASP A 4 -19.64 55.79 -25.15
C ASP A 4 -20.38 55.29 -23.89
N ASN A 5 -19.68 54.67 -22.93
CA ASN A 5 -18.77 55.19 -21.88
C ASN A 5 -19.50 55.93 -20.74
N THR A 6 -19.31 55.47 -19.48
CA THR A 6 -18.49 56.19 -18.49
C THR A 6 -18.40 55.46 -17.14
N THR A 7 -17.19 55.58 -16.60
CA THR A 7 -16.62 55.22 -15.30
C THR A 7 -17.23 55.91 -14.08
N SER A 8 -17.15 55.28 -12.89
CA SER A 8 -16.63 55.97 -11.70
C SER A 8 -16.03 55.01 -10.67
N THR A 9 -14.78 55.25 -10.34
CA THR A 9 -13.97 54.76 -9.22
C THR A 9 -14.38 55.37 -7.89
N THR A 10 -14.34 54.59 -6.81
CA THR A 10 -14.17 55.11 -5.44
C THR A 10 -13.19 54.23 -4.66
N THR A 11 -12.10 54.89 -4.26
CA THR A 11 -11.04 54.46 -3.35
C THR A 11 -11.53 54.42 -1.91
N HIS A 12 -11.20 53.36 -1.17
CA HIS A 12 -11.07 53.43 0.29
C HIS A 12 -9.76 52.77 0.74
N THR A 13 -8.87 53.63 1.20
CA THR A 13 -7.67 53.33 1.99
C THR A 13 -8.08 53.07 3.44
N ALA A 14 -7.58 51.98 4.03
CA ALA A 14 -7.50 51.83 5.48
C ALA A 14 -6.24 51.01 5.82
N SER A 15 -5.20 51.74 6.22
CA SER A 15 -3.96 51.24 6.80
C SER A 15 -4.18 50.92 8.28
N HIS A 16 -4.00 49.66 8.66
CA HIS A 16 -3.79 49.27 10.06
C HIS A 16 -2.36 48.75 10.23
N THR A 17 -1.46 49.66 10.56
CA THR A 17 -0.16 49.36 11.16
C THR A 17 -0.36 49.08 12.65
N VAL A 18 -0.16 47.82 13.05
CA VAL A 18 -0.02 47.44 14.47
C VAL A 18 1.46 47.46 14.80
N ASN A 19 1.87 48.44 15.61
CA ASN A 19 3.18 48.52 16.23
C ASN A 19 3.29 47.45 17.32
N HIS A 20 4.12 46.42 17.10
CA HIS A 20 4.64 45.60 18.19
C HIS A 20 6.04 46.11 18.57
N THR A 21 6.10 46.77 19.72
CA THR A 21 7.34 47.13 20.42
C THR A 21 8.05 45.87 20.88
N VAL A 22 9.22 45.59 20.29
CA VAL A 22 10.17 44.57 20.76
C VAL A 22 10.99 45.17 21.89
N SER A 23 10.89 44.59 23.09
CA SER A 23 11.77 44.88 24.22
C SER A 23 12.91 43.85 24.22
N PRO A 24 14.19 44.24 24.36
CA PRO A 24 15.31 43.30 24.42
C PRO A 24 15.50 42.83 25.87
N ALA A 25 15.22 41.55 26.14
CA ALA A 25 15.64 40.92 27.38
C ALA A 25 17.11 40.50 27.27
N SER A 26 17.94 41.13 28.09
CA SER A 26 19.36 40.88 28.29
C SER A 26 19.61 39.52 28.93
N HIS A 27 20.44 38.68 28.31
CA HIS A 27 21.07 37.53 28.96
C HIS A 27 22.32 37.98 29.71
N THR A 28 22.34 37.78 31.02
CA THR A 28 23.54 37.82 31.86
C THR A 28 23.78 36.43 32.44
N LEU A 29 24.94 35.85 32.11
CA LEU A 29 25.49 34.62 32.69
C LEU A 29 26.35 34.99 33.92
N SER A 30 26.22 34.21 35.00
CA SER A 30 27.19 34.11 36.11
C SER A 30 26.89 32.83 36.94
N PRO A 31 27.81 32.30 37.77
CA PRO A 31 28.48 31.04 37.50
C PRO A 31 28.15 29.94 38.52
N ALA A 32 28.70 28.76 38.24
CA ALA A 32 28.63 27.52 38.98
C ALA A 32 28.78 27.63 40.51
N ASP A 33 27.95 26.86 41.22
CA ASP A 33 28.23 26.41 42.58
C ASP A 33 28.35 24.88 42.62
N SER A 34 29.51 24.47 43.11
CA SER A 34 29.96 23.12 43.39
C SER A 34 29.24 22.56 44.63
N HIS A 35 28.67 21.36 44.51
CA HIS A 35 28.33 20.54 45.68
C HIS A 35 29.08 19.21 45.68
N THR A 36 29.75 19.02 46.80
CA THR A 36 30.58 17.93 47.30
C THR A 36 29.85 16.60 47.36
N LEU A 37 30.46 15.53 46.84
CA LEU A 37 30.08 14.14 47.08
C LEU A 37 30.82 13.59 48.31
N SER A 38 30.09 12.93 49.19
CA SER A 38 30.59 12.03 50.23
C SER A 38 29.97 10.63 50.01
N PRO A 39 30.71 9.53 50.25
CA PRO A 39 30.31 8.19 49.83
C PRO A 39 29.63 7.35 50.94
N ALA A 40 29.10 6.21 50.49
CA ALA A 40 28.59 5.04 51.21
C ALA A 40 27.08 5.03 51.49
N ASP A 41 26.36 4.13 50.80
CA ASP A 41 25.94 2.89 51.46
C ASP A 41 25.60 1.79 50.43
N SER A 42 26.16 0.62 50.69
CA SER A 42 26.02 -0.61 49.91
C SER A 42 24.76 -1.36 50.32
N HIS A 43 23.84 -1.59 49.36
CA HIS A 43 22.85 -2.65 49.47
C HIS A 43 22.93 -3.58 48.26
N THR A 44 23.32 -4.81 48.57
CA THR A 44 23.30 -6.01 47.72
C THR A 44 21.89 -6.32 47.23
N LEU A 45 21.68 -6.30 45.91
CA LEU A 45 20.49 -6.85 45.25
C LEU A 45 20.81 -8.29 44.78
N ALA A 46 20.06 -9.25 45.30
CA ALA A 46 20.04 -10.63 44.82
C ALA A 46 19.39 -10.71 43.42
N PRO A 47 19.79 -11.65 42.55
CA PRO A 47 19.20 -11.77 41.22
C PRO A 47 17.81 -12.43 41.34
N ALA A 48 16.76 -11.70 40.95
CA ALA A 48 15.44 -12.26 40.76
C ALA A 48 15.44 -13.09 39.46
N SER A 49 15.52 -14.42 39.61
CA SER A 49 15.24 -15.36 38.53
C SER A 49 13.74 -15.34 38.23
N HIS A 50 13.32 -14.55 37.25
CA HIS A 50 11.98 -14.68 36.67
C HIS A 50 11.97 -15.92 35.76
N ILE A 51 11.51 -17.03 36.31
CA ILE A 51 11.06 -18.18 35.54
C ILE A 51 9.77 -17.73 34.84
N VAL A 52 9.87 -17.48 33.53
CA VAL A 52 8.70 -17.30 32.67
C VAL A 52 8.05 -18.67 32.51
N ASP A 53 6.80 -18.78 32.94
CA ASP A 53 5.97 -19.97 32.75
C ASP A 53 5.76 -20.21 31.23
N PRO A 54 6.23 -21.33 30.67
CA PRO A 54 6.06 -21.64 29.24
C PRO A 54 4.60 -21.93 28.84
N THR A 55 3.67 -21.98 29.80
CA THR A 55 2.25 -22.31 29.57
C THR A 55 1.32 -21.10 29.63
N ALA A 56 1.83 -19.89 29.90
CA ALA A 56 1.04 -18.66 29.81
C ALA A 56 0.75 -18.32 28.35
N THR A 57 -0.35 -18.86 27.82
CA THR A 57 -0.92 -18.42 26.54
C THR A 57 -1.21 -16.93 26.62
N VAL A 58 -0.47 -16.13 25.87
CA VAL A 58 -0.80 -14.73 25.64
C VAL A 58 -2.17 -14.67 24.96
N GLY A 59 -3.19 -14.31 25.74
CA GLY A 59 -4.42 -13.68 25.26
C GLY A 59 -5.55 -14.58 24.78
N SER A 60 -6.08 -15.48 25.62
CA SER A 60 -7.52 -15.78 25.48
C SER A 60 -8.28 -14.51 25.89
N SER A 61 -9.10 -13.95 25.00
CA SER A 61 -10.04 -12.88 25.35
C SER A 61 -10.76 -13.23 26.66
N LYS A 62 -10.98 -12.25 27.54
CA LYS A 62 -11.81 -12.45 28.75
C LYS A 62 -13.28 -12.75 28.41
N PHE A 63 -13.66 -12.59 27.14
CA PHE A 63 -14.99 -12.82 26.62
C PHE A 63 -15.04 -14.13 25.84
N THR A 64 -16.17 -14.83 25.97
CA THR A 64 -16.55 -15.94 25.10
C THR A 64 -16.73 -15.47 23.66
N GLU A 65 -16.71 -16.41 22.71
CA GLU A 65 -16.96 -16.10 21.29
C GLU A 65 -18.31 -15.41 21.09
N ALA A 66 -19.38 -15.90 21.73
CA ALA A 66 -20.71 -15.29 21.63
C ALA A 66 -20.73 -13.83 22.15
N GLU A 67 -20.02 -13.55 23.25
CA GLU A 67 -19.89 -12.18 23.76
C GLU A 67 -19.08 -11.28 22.82
N LEU A 68 -18.02 -11.81 22.18
CA LEU A 68 -17.26 -11.08 21.17
C LEU A 68 -18.11 -10.77 19.94
N GLN A 69 -18.90 -11.73 19.45
CA GLN A 69 -19.82 -11.50 18.33
C GLN A 69 -20.85 -10.41 18.67
N GLN A 70 -21.46 -10.48 19.85
CA GLN A 70 -22.43 -9.48 20.28
C GLN A 70 -21.78 -8.08 20.38
N LYS A 71 -20.59 -7.99 20.97
CA LYS A 71 -19.86 -6.71 21.05
C LYS A 71 -19.44 -6.19 19.68
N ALA A 72 -19.05 -7.08 18.76
CA ALA A 72 -18.71 -6.69 17.40
C ALA A 72 -19.95 -6.14 16.70
N LYS A 73 -21.10 -6.79 16.83
CA LYS A 73 -22.38 -6.30 16.33
C LYS A 73 -22.74 -4.93 16.91
N ASP A 74 -22.60 -4.75 18.22
CA ASP A 74 -23.02 -3.53 18.90
C ASP A 74 -22.08 -2.34 18.67
N HIS A 75 -20.78 -2.60 18.43
CA HIS A 75 -19.74 -1.57 18.58
C HIS A 75 -18.66 -1.56 17.49
N LEU A 76 -18.47 -2.63 16.71
CA LEU A 76 -17.40 -2.70 15.70
C LEU A 76 -17.94 -2.36 14.32
N TRP A 77 -17.48 -1.24 13.77
CA TRP A 77 -17.73 -0.89 12.37
C TRP A 77 -16.61 -1.42 11.48
N MET A 78 -16.90 -2.45 10.70
CA MET A 78 -15.91 -3.08 9.83
C MET A 78 -15.60 -2.27 8.57
N HIS A 79 -14.33 -2.22 8.17
CA HIS A 79 -13.88 -1.61 6.92
C HIS A 79 -14.23 -2.49 5.71
N PHE A 80 -14.68 -1.86 4.61
CA PHE A 80 -14.99 -2.55 3.35
C PHE A 80 -15.94 -3.76 3.47
N SER A 81 -16.84 -3.74 4.45
CA SER A 81 -17.79 -4.82 4.72
C SER A 81 -19.23 -4.32 4.68
N ARG A 82 -20.13 -5.18 4.19
CA ARG A 82 -21.58 -4.99 4.42
C ARG A 82 -21.85 -5.23 5.88
N GLN A 83 -22.40 -4.25 6.59
CA GLN A 83 -22.62 -4.37 8.02
C GLN A 83 -23.78 -5.35 8.35
N SER A 84 -24.67 -5.62 7.40
CA SER A 84 -25.79 -6.56 7.59
C SER A 84 -25.34 -7.98 7.98
N VAL A 85 -24.11 -8.39 7.63
CA VAL A 85 -23.55 -9.70 8.06
C VAL A 85 -23.36 -9.79 9.58
N MET A 86 -23.32 -8.66 10.28
CA MET A 86 -23.30 -8.61 11.75
C MET A 86 -24.72 -8.74 12.33
N GLU A 87 -25.73 -8.32 11.57
CA GLU A 87 -27.14 -8.39 11.97
C GLU A 87 -27.74 -9.77 11.69
N ASP A 88 -27.41 -10.32 10.52
CA ASP A 88 -27.94 -11.55 9.96
C ASP A 88 -26.96 -12.71 10.19
N GLY A 89 -27.35 -13.73 10.96
CA GLY A 89 -26.59 -14.97 11.12
C GLY A 89 -25.72 -15.04 12.38
N ALA A 90 -24.60 -15.77 12.29
CA ALA A 90 -23.70 -16.07 13.42
C ALA A 90 -22.62 -15.00 13.67
N GLY A 91 -22.65 -13.89 12.93
CA GLY A 91 -21.62 -12.85 12.94
C GLY A 91 -20.49 -13.14 11.95
N VAL A 92 -19.27 -12.71 12.26
CA VAL A 92 -18.10 -12.80 11.38
C VAL A 92 -17.04 -13.75 11.91
N PRO A 93 -16.20 -14.38 11.06
CA PRO A 93 -15.10 -15.20 11.55
C PRO A 93 -14.14 -14.39 12.45
N LEU A 94 -13.87 -14.88 13.65
CA LEU A 94 -12.91 -14.27 14.57
C LEU A 94 -11.55 -14.94 14.40
N ILE A 95 -10.57 -14.24 13.84
CA ILE A 95 -9.20 -14.76 13.68
C ILE A 95 -8.40 -14.47 14.94
N VAL A 96 -7.85 -15.51 15.57
CA VAL A 96 -7.25 -15.41 16.93
C VAL A 96 -5.79 -15.84 17.01
N LYS A 97 -5.28 -16.55 15.99
CA LYS A 97 -3.87 -16.99 15.94
C LYS A 97 -3.37 -16.96 14.49
N GLY A 98 -2.09 -16.67 14.32
CA GLY A 98 -1.35 -16.90 13.08
C GLY A 98 0.03 -17.50 13.37
N GLU A 99 0.52 -18.34 12.46
CA GLU A 99 1.83 -19.00 12.53
C GLU A 99 2.27 -19.39 11.11
N GLY A 100 3.45 -18.90 10.69
CA GLY A 100 3.95 -19.14 9.33
C GLY A 100 2.98 -18.58 8.29
N HIS A 101 2.46 -19.44 7.42
CA HIS A 101 1.49 -19.08 6.37
C HIS A 101 0.04 -19.47 6.71
N HIS A 102 -0.23 -19.77 7.99
CA HIS A 102 -1.54 -20.17 8.47
C HIS A 102 -2.15 -19.16 9.45
N ILE A 103 -3.47 -19.11 9.45
CA ILE A 103 -4.29 -18.45 10.47
C ILE A 103 -5.28 -19.45 11.07
N TRP A 104 -5.75 -19.18 12.28
CA TRP A 104 -6.78 -19.94 12.98
C TRP A 104 -7.90 -19.04 13.45
N ASP A 105 -9.12 -19.52 13.29
CA ASP A 105 -10.29 -18.89 13.89
C ASP A 105 -10.49 -19.29 15.36
N SER A 106 -11.46 -18.66 16.03
CA SER A 106 -11.81 -18.93 17.43
C SER A 106 -12.34 -20.34 17.68
N THR A 107 -12.77 -21.05 16.64
CA THR A 107 -13.19 -22.47 16.72
C THR A 107 -12.01 -23.44 16.64
N GLY A 108 -10.82 -22.93 16.35
CA GLY A 108 -9.59 -23.70 16.18
C GLY A 108 -9.40 -24.24 14.76
N LYS A 109 -10.24 -23.85 13.80
CA LYS A 109 -10.07 -24.24 12.39
C LYS A 109 -8.89 -23.48 11.80
N ARG A 110 -8.02 -24.21 11.09
CA ARG A 110 -6.82 -23.69 10.41
C ARG A 110 -7.15 -23.34 8.96
N TYR A 111 -6.54 -22.27 8.46
CA TYR A 111 -6.65 -21.82 7.08
C TYR A 111 -5.26 -21.46 6.55
N ILE A 112 -4.99 -21.73 5.28
CA ILE A 112 -3.90 -21.09 4.54
C ILE A 112 -4.27 -19.62 4.37
N ASP A 113 -3.38 -18.73 4.80
CA ASP A 113 -3.48 -17.31 4.50
C ASP A 113 -2.97 -17.06 3.07
N GLY A 114 -3.85 -17.30 2.10
CA GLY A 114 -3.59 -17.08 0.69
C GLY A 114 -3.48 -15.60 0.29
N LEU A 115 -3.69 -14.65 1.21
CA LEU A 115 -3.69 -13.21 0.93
C LEU A 115 -2.67 -12.42 1.79
N SER A 116 -1.94 -13.08 2.68
CA SER A 116 -1.11 -12.43 3.71
C SER A 116 -1.90 -11.39 4.51
N GLY A 117 -3.11 -11.75 4.94
CA GLY A 117 -4.12 -10.85 5.52
C GLY A 117 -4.68 -9.89 4.47
N LEU A 118 -3.94 -8.84 4.13
CA LEU A 118 -4.30 -7.92 3.06
C LEU A 118 -3.05 -7.45 2.30
N PHE A 119 -2.34 -8.42 1.71
CA PHE A 119 -1.04 -8.21 1.05
C PHE A 119 0.05 -7.71 2.02
N VAL A 120 -0.08 -8.01 3.32
CA VAL A 120 0.71 -7.40 4.39
C VAL A 120 1.77 -8.34 4.94
N VAL A 121 1.37 -9.54 5.37
CA VAL A 121 2.18 -10.46 6.19
C VAL A 121 3.22 -11.23 5.36
N ASN A 122 4.14 -10.49 4.73
CA ASN A 122 5.11 -11.03 3.79
C ASN A 122 6.08 -12.03 4.46
N ALA A 123 6.61 -11.72 5.64
CA ALA A 123 7.51 -12.61 6.37
C ALA A 123 6.80 -13.75 7.14
N GLY A 124 5.46 -13.87 7.04
CA GLY A 124 4.69 -14.85 7.78
C GLY A 124 4.33 -14.42 9.22
N HIS A 125 3.37 -15.15 9.78
CA HIS A 125 2.76 -14.91 11.10
C HIS A 125 3.60 -15.52 12.24
N GLY A 126 3.42 -15.02 13.46
CA GLY A 126 4.00 -15.62 14.68
C GLY A 126 5.51 -15.39 14.89
N ARG A 127 6.13 -14.41 14.23
CA ARG A 127 7.55 -14.02 14.37
C ARG A 127 7.81 -13.41 15.74
N ARG A 128 8.18 -14.26 16.72
CA ARG A 128 8.54 -13.85 18.09
C ARG A 128 9.57 -12.71 18.12
N ARG A 129 10.58 -12.74 17.24
CA ARG A 129 11.61 -11.68 17.12
C ARG A 129 10.98 -10.28 16.96
N LEU A 130 9.97 -10.15 16.10
CA LEU A 130 9.35 -8.85 15.83
C LEU A 130 8.55 -8.34 17.03
N ALA A 131 7.86 -9.24 17.74
CA ALA A 131 7.16 -8.91 18.98
C ALA A 131 8.12 -8.45 20.10
N GLU A 132 9.27 -9.13 20.24
CA GLU A 132 10.28 -8.79 21.25
C GLU A 132 10.97 -7.45 20.95
N VAL A 133 11.27 -7.18 19.67
CA VAL A 133 11.80 -5.88 19.24
C VAL A 133 10.79 -4.77 19.51
N ALA A 134 9.50 -5.00 19.23
CA ALA A 134 8.46 -4.02 19.52
C ALA A 134 8.37 -3.70 21.02
N ALA A 135 8.36 -4.74 21.87
CA ALA A 135 8.30 -4.59 23.32
C ALA A 135 9.51 -3.81 23.86
N LYS A 136 10.72 -4.21 23.46
CA LYS A 136 11.96 -3.54 23.89
C LYS A 136 11.98 -2.06 23.47
N GLN A 137 11.62 -1.76 22.22
CA GLN A 137 11.59 -0.38 21.75
C GLN A 137 10.53 0.44 22.49
N ALA A 138 9.40 -0.15 22.86
CA ALA A 138 8.34 0.52 23.62
C ALA A 138 8.77 0.84 25.07
N GLU A 139 9.55 -0.06 25.70
CA GLU A 139 10.13 0.18 27.03
C GLU A 139 11.17 1.31 27.02
N GLU A 140 11.97 1.40 25.96
CA GLU A 140 13.01 2.42 25.82
C GLU A 140 12.45 3.78 25.41
N LEU A 141 11.67 3.82 24.32
CA LEU A 141 11.00 5.02 23.83
C LEU A 141 9.73 4.63 23.09
N ALA A 142 8.60 4.61 23.80
CA ALA A 142 7.29 4.32 23.22
C ALA A 142 6.95 5.27 22.07
N PHE A 143 7.13 6.59 22.26
CA PHE A 143 6.77 7.58 21.26
C PHE A 143 7.52 8.90 21.43
N PHE A 144 8.02 9.44 20.31
CA PHE A 144 8.36 10.84 20.13
C PHE A 144 8.27 11.18 18.63
N PRO A 145 7.76 12.36 18.22
CA PRO A 145 7.50 12.65 16.81
C PRO A 145 8.77 13.02 16.02
N LEU A 146 8.74 12.81 14.70
CA LEU A 146 9.73 13.32 13.76
C LEU A 146 9.43 14.77 13.34
N TRP A 147 9.26 15.66 14.32
CA TRP A 147 8.87 17.05 14.11
C TRP A 147 9.82 17.97 14.87
N SER A 148 10.85 18.48 14.18
CA SER A 148 11.99 19.21 14.77
C SER A 148 12.94 18.36 15.63
N TYR A 149 12.62 17.08 15.82
CA TYR A 149 13.41 16.09 16.54
C TYR A 149 13.43 14.80 15.73
N ALA A 150 14.35 13.90 16.05
CA ALA A 150 14.45 12.58 15.46
C ALA A 150 14.87 11.56 16.52
N HIS A 151 14.72 10.28 16.20
CA HIS A 151 15.17 9.17 17.03
C HIS A 151 15.93 8.15 16.16
N PRO A 152 16.81 7.33 16.76
CA PRO A 152 17.71 6.45 16.01
C PRO A 152 16.99 5.51 15.05
N SER A 153 15.93 4.85 15.49
CA SER A 153 15.24 3.81 14.71
C SER A 153 14.63 4.34 13.41
N ALA A 154 14.12 5.57 13.39
CA ALA A 154 13.65 6.19 12.14
C ALA A 154 14.80 6.65 11.23
N ILE A 155 15.91 7.13 11.80
CA ILE A 155 17.10 7.52 11.04
C ILE A 155 17.69 6.29 10.34
N GLU A 156 17.90 5.20 11.09
CA GLU A 156 18.43 3.94 10.58
C GLU A 156 17.49 3.30 9.55
N LEU A 157 16.18 3.35 9.78
CA LEU A 157 15.21 2.86 8.79
C LEU A 157 15.23 3.70 7.51
N ALA A 158 15.33 5.03 7.62
CA ALA A 158 15.40 5.90 6.45
C ALA A 158 16.66 5.61 5.61
N ASP A 159 17.81 5.42 6.28
CA ASP A 159 19.07 5.04 5.65
C ASP A 159 18.95 3.68 4.93
N ARG A 160 18.38 2.68 5.62
CA ARG A 160 18.19 1.35 5.05
C ARG A 160 17.25 1.35 3.84
N LEU A 161 16.12 2.04 3.92
CA LEU A 161 15.19 2.15 2.79
C LEU A 161 15.82 2.89 1.60
N ALA A 162 16.59 3.94 1.85
CA ALA A 162 17.33 4.64 0.79
C ALA A 162 18.36 3.73 0.12
N SER A 163 19.06 2.88 0.89
CA SER A 163 20.04 1.94 0.32
C SER A 163 19.45 0.87 -0.60
N TYR A 164 18.15 0.58 -0.47
CA TYR A 164 17.44 -0.34 -1.37
C TYR A 164 16.78 0.37 -2.55
N ALA A 165 16.52 1.66 -2.46
CA ALA A 165 15.82 2.40 -3.49
C ALA A 165 16.75 2.69 -4.69
N PRO A 166 16.24 2.67 -5.93
CA PRO A 166 17.08 2.87 -7.11
C PRO A 166 17.47 4.34 -7.31
N GLY A 167 18.53 4.57 -8.09
CA GLY A 167 18.92 5.90 -8.55
C GLY A 167 19.26 6.88 -7.42
N ASP A 168 18.60 8.03 -7.39
CA ASP A 168 18.84 9.11 -6.42
C ASP A 168 17.72 9.25 -5.37
N LEU A 169 16.89 8.21 -5.19
CA LEU A 169 15.79 8.14 -4.20
C LEU A 169 16.32 7.99 -2.76
N ASN A 170 16.78 9.10 -2.17
CA ASN A 170 17.53 9.11 -0.92
C ASN A 170 16.79 9.73 0.28
N ARG A 171 15.57 10.25 0.08
CA ARG A 171 14.86 11.04 1.10
C ARG A 171 13.56 10.37 1.49
N VAL A 172 13.48 9.93 2.74
CA VAL A 172 12.33 9.18 3.25
C VAL A 172 11.45 10.08 4.11
N PHE A 173 10.17 10.17 3.77
CA PHE A 173 9.14 10.81 4.57
C PHE A 173 8.18 9.73 5.08
N PHE A 174 8.08 9.55 6.39
CA PHE A 174 7.26 8.49 6.97
C PHE A 174 5.80 8.90 7.19
N SER A 175 4.91 7.92 7.04
CA SER A 175 3.49 7.95 7.35
C SER A 175 3.09 6.68 8.15
N THR A 176 1.80 6.45 8.36
CA THR A 176 1.27 5.28 9.09
C THR A 176 0.65 4.25 8.13
N SER A 177 0.35 4.65 6.89
CA SER A 177 -0.32 3.80 5.89
C SER A 177 0.07 4.15 4.45
N GLY A 178 -0.26 3.25 3.53
CA GLY A 178 -0.04 3.47 2.09
C GLY A 178 -0.87 4.64 1.53
N GLY A 179 -2.13 4.81 1.96
CA GLY A 179 -2.95 5.94 1.52
C GLY A 179 -2.38 7.29 1.94
N GLU A 180 -1.80 7.38 3.14
CA GLU A 180 -1.08 8.57 3.59
C GLU A 180 0.24 8.79 2.83
N ALA A 181 0.94 7.74 2.44
CA ALA A 181 2.12 7.85 1.58
C ALA A 181 1.76 8.40 0.18
N VAL A 182 0.64 7.96 -0.39
CA VAL A 182 0.10 8.51 -1.64
C VAL A 182 -0.32 9.97 -1.49
N GLU A 183 -0.99 10.32 -0.39
CA GLU A 183 -1.37 11.71 -0.09
C GLU A 183 -0.14 12.62 0.01
N THR A 184 0.92 12.14 0.67
CA THR A 184 2.22 12.82 0.79
C THR A 184 2.82 13.06 -0.60
N ALA A 185 2.93 12.01 -1.42
CA ALA A 185 3.49 12.11 -2.77
C ALA A 185 2.70 13.08 -3.65
N PHE A 186 1.36 13.06 -3.57
CA PHE A 186 0.52 13.96 -4.36
C PHE A 186 0.69 15.43 -3.95
N LYS A 187 0.70 15.71 -2.64
CA LYS A 187 0.95 17.07 -2.14
C LYS A 187 2.36 17.55 -2.47
N LEU A 188 3.36 16.67 -2.37
CA LEU A 188 4.74 17.00 -2.67
C LEU A 188 4.94 17.29 -4.16
N ALA A 189 4.34 16.51 -5.06
CA ALA A 189 4.36 16.76 -6.50
C ALA A 189 3.85 18.17 -6.85
N LYS A 190 2.69 18.56 -6.30
CA LYS A 190 2.12 19.91 -6.48
C LYS A 190 3.07 21.00 -5.96
N TYR A 191 3.62 20.78 -4.76
CA TYR A 191 4.45 21.80 -4.13
C TYR A 191 5.80 21.94 -4.84
N TYR A 192 6.41 20.84 -5.26
CA TYR A 192 7.62 20.82 -6.08
C TYR A 192 7.45 21.71 -7.32
N TRP A 193 6.39 21.49 -8.11
CA TRP A 193 6.18 22.30 -9.31
C TRP A 193 5.91 23.77 -9.02
N LYS A 194 5.22 24.08 -7.91
CA LYS A 194 5.06 25.47 -7.45
C LYS A 194 6.41 26.12 -7.11
N LEU A 195 7.31 25.39 -6.47
CA LEU A 195 8.68 25.86 -6.18
C LEU A 195 9.52 26.03 -7.46
N GLN A 196 9.26 25.22 -8.49
CA GLN A 196 9.85 25.37 -9.82
C GLN A 196 9.17 26.46 -10.69
N GLY A 197 8.30 27.30 -10.12
CA GLY A 197 7.62 28.38 -10.85
C GLY A 197 6.50 27.92 -11.79
N ARG A 198 6.01 26.67 -11.67
CA ARG A 198 4.95 26.07 -12.49
C ARG A 198 3.71 25.74 -11.64
N PRO A 199 3.02 26.73 -11.05
CA PRO A 199 1.94 26.51 -10.08
C PRO A 199 0.68 25.85 -10.66
N THR A 200 0.51 25.86 -11.99
CA THR A 200 -0.61 25.20 -12.68
C THR A 200 -0.42 23.69 -12.81
N LYS A 201 0.79 23.18 -12.56
CA LYS A 201 1.15 21.78 -12.72
C LYS A 201 0.77 20.97 -11.48
N HIS A 202 -0.52 20.62 -11.40
CA HIS A 202 -1.15 20.01 -10.23
C HIS A 202 -2.00 18.76 -10.50
N LYS A 203 -2.31 18.47 -11.77
CA LYS A 203 -3.13 17.33 -12.18
C LYS A 203 -2.33 16.04 -12.10
N VAL A 204 -3.01 14.90 -12.03
CA VAL A 204 -2.39 13.58 -11.96
C VAL A 204 -3.09 12.59 -12.87
N ILE A 205 -2.31 11.66 -13.40
CA ILE A 205 -2.80 10.56 -14.23
C ILE A 205 -2.56 9.25 -13.48
N SER A 206 -3.56 8.37 -13.49
CA SER A 206 -3.46 6.98 -13.04
C SER A 206 -4.23 6.10 -14.03
N ARG A 207 -4.41 4.81 -13.73
CA ARG A 207 -5.06 3.84 -14.62
C ARG A 207 -6.49 3.53 -14.16
N ASN A 208 -7.31 3.09 -15.10
CA ASN A 208 -8.61 2.50 -14.82
C ASN A 208 -8.46 1.32 -13.84
N VAL A 209 -9.37 1.27 -12.88
CA VAL A 209 -9.42 0.29 -11.78
C VAL A 209 -8.16 0.20 -10.90
N ALA A 210 -7.20 1.14 -10.99
CA ALA A 210 -6.06 1.19 -10.06
C ALA A 210 -6.51 1.55 -8.63
N TYR A 211 -5.76 1.11 -7.61
CA TYR A 211 -6.07 1.43 -6.21
C TYR A 211 -4.88 2.11 -5.54
N HIS A 212 -5.09 3.34 -5.07
CA HIS A 212 -4.06 4.14 -4.40
C HIS A 212 -4.47 4.58 -2.98
N GLY A 213 -5.65 4.17 -2.52
CA GLY A 213 -6.20 4.49 -1.19
C GLY A 213 -7.51 5.27 -1.25
N THR A 214 -8.03 5.60 -0.06
CA THR A 214 -9.35 6.23 0.12
C THR A 214 -9.33 7.54 0.92
N SER A 215 -8.15 8.10 1.24
CA SER A 215 -8.08 9.50 1.67
C SER A 215 -8.49 10.41 0.51
N GLN A 216 -8.92 11.64 0.77
CA GLN A 216 -9.49 12.51 -0.29
C GLN A 216 -8.57 12.74 -1.50
N GLY A 217 -7.25 12.85 -1.32
CA GLY A 217 -6.29 12.95 -2.41
C GLY A 217 -5.99 11.60 -3.06
N ALA A 218 -5.73 10.57 -2.26
CA ALA A 218 -5.50 9.21 -2.77
C ALA A 218 -6.70 8.65 -3.54
N LEU A 219 -7.92 8.90 -3.07
CA LEU A 219 -9.18 8.52 -3.72
C LEU A 219 -9.33 9.23 -5.08
N ALA A 220 -8.88 10.48 -5.18
CA ALA A 220 -8.83 11.19 -6.45
C ALA A 220 -7.81 10.60 -7.44
N ILE A 221 -6.89 9.75 -6.99
CA ILE A 221 -5.94 8.99 -7.83
C ILE A 221 -6.45 7.55 -8.09
N THR A 222 -7.18 6.94 -7.14
CA THR A 222 -7.84 5.63 -7.31
C THR A 222 -8.80 5.62 -8.52
N GLY A 223 -8.68 4.60 -9.37
CA GLY A 223 -9.42 4.43 -10.63
C GLY A 223 -10.69 3.60 -10.56
N ILE A 224 -11.25 3.37 -9.37
CA ILE A 224 -12.43 2.52 -9.14
C ILE A 224 -13.67 3.41 -8.97
N PRO A 225 -14.59 3.49 -9.96
CA PRO A 225 -15.73 4.41 -9.92
C PRO A 225 -16.64 4.22 -8.71
N ALA A 226 -17.00 2.97 -8.38
CA ALA A 226 -17.88 2.64 -7.26
C ALA A 226 -17.34 3.12 -5.90
N MET A 227 -16.02 3.25 -5.73
CA MET A 227 -15.44 3.81 -4.50
C MET A 227 -15.56 5.33 -4.43
N LYS A 228 -15.55 6.00 -5.58
CA LYS A 228 -15.61 7.46 -5.68
C LYS A 228 -17.02 7.98 -5.53
N GLU A 229 -17.99 7.29 -6.12
CA GLU A 229 -19.41 7.70 -6.15
C GLU A 229 -19.95 8.09 -4.77
N MET A 230 -19.54 7.37 -3.73
CA MET A 230 -19.94 7.62 -2.34
C MET A 230 -19.48 8.98 -1.77
N PHE A 231 -18.50 9.63 -2.39
CA PHE A 231 -17.81 10.80 -1.85
C PHE A 231 -17.68 11.96 -2.83
N GLU A 232 -18.31 11.87 -4.01
CA GLU A 232 -18.23 12.95 -5.01
C GLU A 232 -18.85 14.26 -4.45
N PRO A 233 -18.24 15.43 -4.73
CA PRO A 233 -17.04 15.65 -5.55
C PRO A 233 -15.72 15.31 -4.82
N VAL A 234 -14.85 14.51 -5.45
CA VAL A 234 -13.50 14.24 -4.93
C VAL A 234 -12.50 15.38 -5.23
N THR A 235 -11.27 15.30 -4.68
CA THR A 235 -10.19 16.25 -5.00
C THR A 235 -10.01 16.39 -6.52
N PRO A 236 -10.10 17.61 -7.10
CA PRO A 236 -10.01 17.78 -8.56
C PRO A 236 -8.65 17.42 -9.15
N GLY A 237 -8.65 17.10 -10.45
CA GLY A 237 -7.45 16.95 -11.26
C GLY A 237 -6.92 15.52 -11.39
N GLY A 238 -7.72 14.49 -11.08
CA GLY A 238 -7.36 13.09 -11.28
C GLY A 238 -7.93 12.52 -12.58
N PHE A 239 -7.07 12.11 -13.50
CA PHE A 239 -7.41 11.58 -14.83
C PHE A 239 -7.03 10.10 -14.95
N ARG A 240 -7.66 9.40 -15.89
CA ARG A 240 -7.51 7.95 -16.06
C ARG A 240 -7.19 7.57 -17.49
N VAL A 241 -6.30 6.60 -17.62
CA VAL A 241 -5.99 5.90 -18.87
C VAL A 241 -6.33 4.42 -18.74
N PRO A 242 -6.46 3.65 -19.84
CA PRO A 242 -6.61 2.20 -19.78
C PRO A 242 -5.52 1.52 -18.92
N ASN A 243 -5.86 0.38 -18.33
CA ASN A 243 -4.91 -0.44 -17.58
C ASN A 243 -4.10 -1.35 -18.51
N THR A 244 -3.32 -2.26 -17.94
CA THR A 244 -2.45 -3.19 -18.69
C THR A 244 -3.01 -4.61 -18.81
N ASN A 245 -4.32 -4.80 -18.72
CA ASN A 245 -4.95 -6.10 -18.88
C ASN A 245 -4.90 -6.57 -20.34
N PHE A 246 -3.85 -7.31 -20.71
CA PHE A 246 -3.71 -7.83 -22.07
C PHE A 246 -4.82 -8.82 -22.47
N TYR A 247 -5.38 -9.57 -21.52
CA TYR A 247 -6.50 -10.48 -21.79
C TYR A 247 -7.72 -9.73 -22.32
N ARG A 248 -7.90 -8.46 -21.90
CA ARG A 248 -8.97 -7.52 -22.30
C ARG A 248 -8.51 -6.45 -23.30
N ALA A 249 -7.36 -6.64 -23.97
CA ALA A 249 -6.76 -5.62 -24.84
C ALA A 249 -7.71 -5.11 -25.94
N ALA A 250 -8.41 -6.02 -26.62
CA ALA A 250 -9.36 -5.68 -27.68
C ALA A 250 -10.55 -4.82 -27.18
N GLU A 251 -11.07 -5.13 -25.99
CA GLU A 251 -12.16 -4.37 -25.35
C GLU A 251 -11.73 -2.94 -24.98
N MET A 252 -10.45 -2.76 -24.65
CA MET A 252 -9.87 -1.44 -24.41
C MET A 252 -9.51 -0.69 -25.70
N GLY A 253 -9.74 -1.27 -26.87
CA GLY A 253 -9.45 -0.66 -28.17
C GLY A 253 -7.98 -0.77 -28.61
N ALA A 254 -7.23 -1.73 -28.06
CA ALA A 254 -5.87 -1.98 -28.53
C ALA A 254 -5.90 -2.61 -29.94
N PRO A 255 -5.17 -2.06 -30.92
CA PRO A 255 -5.19 -2.53 -32.31
C PRO A 255 -4.22 -3.70 -32.55
N THR A 256 -3.89 -4.47 -31.51
CA THR A 256 -2.83 -5.47 -31.55
C THR A 256 -3.10 -6.65 -30.62
N GLU A 257 -2.70 -7.84 -31.07
CA GLU A 257 -2.63 -9.07 -30.28
C GLU A 257 -1.18 -9.43 -29.90
N ASP A 258 -0.24 -8.51 -30.12
CA ASP A 258 1.14 -8.63 -29.67
C ASP A 258 1.34 -7.92 -28.33
N LEU A 259 1.94 -8.61 -27.36
CA LEU A 259 2.06 -8.14 -25.97
C LEU A 259 2.98 -6.92 -25.85
N GLU A 260 4.06 -6.84 -26.63
CA GLU A 260 5.00 -5.72 -26.60
C GLU A 260 4.37 -4.47 -27.26
N ALA A 261 3.74 -4.65 -28.41
CA ALA A 261 2.97 -3.59 -29.08
C ALA A 261 1.81 -3.09 -28.19
N PHE A 262 1.16 -3.98 -27.43
CA PHE A 262 0.16 -3.60 -26.43
C PHE A 262 0.79 -2.77 -25.30
N GLY A 263 1.98 -3.14 -24.82
CA GLY A 263 2.74 -2.35 -23.84
C GLY A 263 3.00 -0.93 -24.32
N GLN A 264 3.47 -0.78 -25.56
CA GLN A 264 3.68 0.53 -26.17
C GLN A 264 2.37 1.32 -26.32
N TRP A 265 1.31 0.65 -26.79
CA TRP A 265 -0.02 1.25 -26.88
C TRP A 265 -0.50 1.76 -25.52
N ALA A 266 -0.44 0.93 -24.47
CA ALA A 266 -0.91 1.28 -23.14
C ALA A 266 -0.11 2.45 -22.54
N ALA A 267 1.22 2.47 -22.71
CA ALA A 267 2.05 3.58 -22.27
C ALA A 267 1.72 4.88 -23.02
N ASN A 268 1.48 4.82 -24.33
CA ASN A 268 1.14 6.00 -25.14
C ASN A 268 -0.23 6.61 -24.78
N ARG A 269 -1.14 5.86 -24.12
CA ARG A 269 -2.36 6.47 -23.55
C ARG A 269 -2.05 7.51 -22.47
N ILE A 270 -0.95 7.34 -21.74
CA ILE A 270 -0.48 8.33 -20.75
C ILE A 270 -0.01 9.59 -21.48
N GLU A 271 0.77 9.45 -22.55
CA GLU A 271 1.21 10.58 -23.37
C GLU A 271 0.03 11.35 -23.97
N GLU A 272 -0.94 10.65 -24.55
CA GLU A 272 -2.15 11.26 -25.09
C GLU A 272 -2.92 12.04 -24.03
N MET A 273 -3.07 11.49 -22.82
CA MET A 273 -3.73 12.18 -21.72
C MET A 273 -2.94 13.40 -21.22
N ILE A 274 -1.60 13.30 -21.15
CA ILE A 274 -0.73 14.44 -20.82
C ILE A 274 -0.92 15.57 -21.83
N LEU A 275 -0.94 15.25 -23.13
CA LEU A 275 -1.16 16.21 -24.21
C LEU A 275 -2.56 16.81 -24.17
N PHE A 276 -3.58 16.00 -23.93
CA PHE A 276 -4.98 16.43 -23.86
C PHE A 276 -5.22 17.41 -22.70
N GLU A 277 -4.69 17.11 -21.52
CA GLU A 277 -4.85 17.94 -20.33
C GLU A 277 -3.94 19.17 -20.31
N GLY A 278 -2.94 19.23 -21.19
CA GLY A 278 -1.89 20.24 -21.19
C GLY A 278 -0.69 19.81 -20.35
N PRO A 279 0.50 19.54 -20.95
CA PRO A 279 1.69 19.09 -20.24
C PRO A 279 2.14 20.03 -19.10
N GLU A 280 1.84 21.31 -19.21
CA GLU A 280 2.08 22.34 -18.19
C GLU A 280 1.17 22.26 -16.96
N THR A 281 0.15 21.39 -17.00
CA THR A 281 -0.82 21.21 -15.91
C THR A 281 -0.72 19.85 -15.21
N VAL A 282 -0.07 18.85 -15.82
CA VAL A 282 0.09 17.51 -15.24
C VAL A 282 1.35 17.42 -14.37
N ALA A 283 1.17 17.22 -13.07
CA ALA A 283 2.21 17.11 -12.07
C ALA A 283 2.91 15.76 -12.07
N ALA A 284 2.12 14.68 -12.09
CA ALA A 284 2.66 13.33 -11.90
C ALA A 284 1.77 12.24 -12.51
N VAL A 285 2.39 11.10 -12.77
CA VAL A 285 1.75 9.82 -13.14
C VAL A 285 1.95 8.86 -11.97
N PHE A 286 0.87 8.27 -11.45
CA PHE A 286 0.88 7.30 -10.36
C PHE A 286 0.58 5.90 -10.90
N LEU A 287 1.51 4.96 -10.70
CA LEU A 287 1.38 3.59 -11.20
C LEU A 287 1.85 2.59 -10.15
N GLU A 288 1.03 1.59 -9.86
CA GLU A 288 1.48 0.37 -9.19
C GLU A 288 2.30 -0.46 -10.19
N PRO A 289 3.49 -1.00 -9.82
CA PRO A 289 4.29 -1.86 -10.69
C PRO A 289 3.48 -3.02 -11.27
N VAL A 290 2.80 -3.76 -10.39
CA VAL A 290 1.74 -4.72 -10.73
C VAL A 290 0.43 -4.18 -10.17
N GLN A 291 -0.53 -3.88 -11.04
CA GLN A 291 -1.80 -3.27 -10.60
C GLN A 291 -2.63 -4.27 -9.80
N ASN A 292 -3.04 -3.89 -8.59
CA ASN A 292 -3.80 -4.76 -7.70
C ASN A 292 -5.25 -4.96 -8.13
N SER A 293 -6.02 -3.87 -8.18
CA SER A 293 -7.46 -3.94 -8.49
C SER A 293 -7.68 -4.24 -9.97
N GLY A 294 -8.69 -5.08 -10.25
CA GLY A 294 -8.87 -5.77 -11.53
C GLY A 294 -8.09 -7.09 -11.66
N GLY A 295 -7.28 -7.48 -10.67
CA GLY A 295 -6.71 -8.82 -10.62
C GLY A 295 -5.25 -8.94 -11.03
N CYS A 296 -4.35 -8.15 -10.42
CA CYS A 296 -2.90 -8.38 -10.49
C CYS A 296 -2.32 -8.24 -11.91
N PHE A 297 -2.48 -7.09 -12.56
CA PHE A 297 -1.98 -6.85 -13.93
C PHE A 297 -0.48 -6.54 -13.95
N PRO A 298 0.39 -7.45 -14.45
CA PRO A 298 1.80 -7.12 -14.64
C PRO A 298 1.96 -6.11 -15.78
N PRO A 299 3.05 -5.33 -15.80
CA PRO A 299 3.34 -4.47 -16.92
C PRO A 299 3.78 -5.32 -18.13
N PRO A 300 3.30 -5.03 -19.35
CA PRO A 300 3.82 -5.67 -20.55
C PRO A 300 5.29 -5.27 -20.78
N PRO A 301 6.07 -6.05 -21.55
CA PRO A 301 7.43 -5.71 -21.90
C PRO A 301 7.54 -4.30 -22.48
N GLY A 302 8.56 -3.54 -22.06
CA GLY A 302 8.81 -2.18 -22.54
C GLY A 302 7.86 -1.09 -22.01
N TYR A 303 6.77 -1.43 -21.31
CA TYR A 303 5.79 -0.47 -20.81
C TYR A 303 6.43 0.62 -19.93
N PHE A 304 7.12 0.24 -18.85
CA PHE A 304 7.70 1.22 -17.92
C PHE A 304 8.85 2.02 -18.52
N LYS A 305 9.62 1.42 -19.42
CA LYS A 305 10.62 2.15 -20.21
C LYS A 305 9.95 3.28 -21.00
N ARG A 306 8.87 2.99 -21.73
CA ARG A 306 8.13 4.00 -22.49
C ARG A 306 7.48 5.04 -21.57
N VAL A 307 6.91 4.63 -20.43
CA VAL A 307 6.34 5.58 -19.44
C VAL A 307 7.42 6.54 -18.92
N ARG A 308 8.62 6.06 -18.62
CA ARG A 308 9.73 6.90 -18.16
C ARG A 308 10.12 7.91 -19.24
N GLU A 309 10.27 7.48 -20.48
CA GLU A 309 10.55 8.36 -21.63
C GLU A 309 9.48 9.46 -21.77
N ILE A 310 8.20 9.11 -21.66
CA ILE A 310 7.08 10.07 -21.71
C ILE A 310 7.18 11.08 -20.55
N CYS A 311 7.40 10.59 -19.34
CA CYS A 311 7.51 11.43 -18.15
C CYS A 311 8.69 12.42 -18.27
N ASP A 312 9.82 11.98 -18.82
CA ASP A 312 10.98 12.84 -19.06
C ASP A 312 10.71 13.89 -20.15
N GLN A 313 10.08 13.49 -21.25
CA GLN A 313 9.74 14.37 -22.38
C GLN A 313 8.84 15.54 -21.98
N TYR A 314 7.92 15.34 -21.03
CA TYR A 314 6.92 16.34 -20.64
C TYR A 314 7.13 16.94 -19.25
N ASP A 315 8.27 16.67 -18.61
CA ASP A 315 8.54 17.02 -17.22
C ASP A 315 7.40 16.58 -16.29
N VAL A 316 6.96 15.33 -16.37
CA VAL A 316 5.95 14.78 -15.46
C VAL A 316 6.64 13.85 -14.48
N LEU A 317 6.34 13.97 -13.18
CA LEU A 317 6.95 13.09 -12.19
C LEU A 317 6.34 11.69 -12.28
N LEU A 318 7.16 10.64 -12.18
CA LEU A 318 6.69 9.26 -12.06
C LEU A 318 6.66 8.84 -10.59
N VAL A 319 5.50 8.40 -10.11
CA VAL A 319 5.33 7.83 -8.77
C VAL A 319 5.06 6.34 -8.89
N SER A 320 5.98 5.53 -8.36
CA SER A 320 5.82 4.08 -8.24
C SER A 320 5.07 3.76 -6.94
N ASP A 321 3.81 3.34 -7.05
CA ASP A 321 3.04 2.90 -5.89
C ASP A 321 3.36 1.44 -5.55
N GLU A 322 4.35 1.28 -4.70
CA GLU A 322 4.94 0.02 -4.27
C GLU A 322 4.32 -0.50 -2.97
N VAL A 323 3.18 0.06 -2.53
CA VAL A 323 2.51 -0.32 -1.28
C VAL A 323 2.22 -1.83 -1.19
N ILE A 324 1.99 -2.51 -2.31
CA ILE A 324 1.88 -3.98 -2.38
C ILE A 324 3.14 -4.64 -2.94
N CYS A 325 3.75 -4.04 -3.96
CA CYS A 325 4.78 -4.69 -4.77
C CYS A 325 6.16 -4.73 -4.08
N ALA A 326 6.42 -3.81 -3.15
CA ALA A 326 7.67 -3.78 -2.38
C ALA A 326 7.80 -4.95 -1.39
N PHE A 327 8.98 -5.02 -0.80
CA PHE A 327 9.37 -5.95 0.25
C PHE A 327 9.08 -7.38 -0.17
N GLY A 328 9.66 -7.76 -1.31
CA GLY A 328 9.76 -9.13 -1.79
C GLY A 328 8.53 -9.67 -2.52
N ARG A 329 7.40 -8.96 -2.57
CA ARG A 329 6.18 -9.46 -3.24
C ARG A 329 6.44 -9.84 -4.70
N ILE A 330 7.27 -9.05 -5.40
CA ILE A 330 7.70 -9.28 -6.78
C ILE A 330 9.13 -9.86 -6.87
N GLY A 331 9.72 -10.24 -5.73
CA GLY A 331 11.06 -10.81 -5.66
C GLY A 331 12.17 -9.78 -5.46
N GLU A 332 11.84 -8.49 -5.31
CA GLU A 332 12.80 -7.41 -4.97
C GLU A 332 12.28 -6.55 -3.81
N PHE A 333 13.16 -5.74 -3.21
CA PHE A 333 12.73 -4.79 -2.18
C PHE A 333 11.81 -3.70 -2.74
N PHE A 334 12.08 -3.23 -3.97
CA PHE A 334 11.16 -2.43 -4.76
C PHE A 334 11.00 -3.07 -6.13
N ALA A 335 9.77 -3.28 -6.59
CA ALA A 335 9.51 -3.99 -7.85
C ALA A 335 9.94 -3.20 -9.09
N CYS A 336 10.15 -1.88 -8.97
CA CYS A 336 10.76 -1.10 -10.04
C CYS A 336 12.13 -1.61 -10.49
N ASP A 337 12.92 -2.24 -9.60
CA ASP A 337 14.16 -2.93 -9.98
C ASP A 337 13.89 -4.14 -10.88
N ALA A 338 12.85 -4.93 -10.58
CA ALA A 338 12.48 -6.09 -11.38
C ALA A 338 11.98 -5.72 -12.79
N TYR A 339 11.51 -4.48 -12.96
CA TYR A 339 10.98 -3.96 -14.23
C TYR A 339 11.89 -2.89 -14.87
N ASP A 340 13.10 -2.70 -14.35
CA ASP A 340 14.16 -1.82 -14.89
C ASP A 340 13.69 -0.39 -15.18
N TYR A 341 13.11 0.29 -14.19
CA TYR A 341 12.80 1.72 -14.26
C TYR A 341 13.07 2.45 -12.95
N VAL A 342 13.40 3.74 -13.06
CA VAL A 342 13.63 4.61 -11.90
C VAL A 342 12.50 5.66 -11.80
N PRO A 343 11.65 5.60 -10.76
CA PRO A 343 10.64 6.63 -10.52
C PRO A 343 11.25 7.87 -9.85
N ASP A 344 10.50 8.97 -9.81
CA ASP A 344 10.88 10.17 -9.05
C ASP A 344 10.49 10.06 -7.57
N MET A 345 9.45 9.27 -7.27
CA MET A 345 9.01 8.94 -5.90
C MET A 345 8.53 7.49 -5.81
N ILE A 346 8.72 6.87 -4.65
CA ILE A 346 8.14 5.56 -4.28
C ILE A 346 7.19 5.75 -3.12
N THR A 347 5.99 5.17 -3.16
CA THR A 347 5.12 5.02 -1.98
C THR A 347 5.12 3.57 -1.51
N CYS A 348 5.36 3.32 -0.22
CA CYS A 348 5.44 1.97 0.32
C CYS A 348 4.84 1.87 1.73
N ALA A 349 4.39 0.67 2.13
CA ALA A 349 3.80 0.37 3.44
C ALA A 349 3.77 -1.16 3.65
N LYS A 350 2.68 -1.72 4.20
CA LYS A 350 2.36 -3.16 4.25
C LYS A 350 3.54 -4.06 4.63
N GLY A 351 4.20 -4.66 3.63
CA GLY A 351 5.31 -5.59 3.80
C GLY A 351 6.52 -5.02 4.56
N MET A 352 6.63 -3.70 4.70
CA MET A 352 7.70 -3.02 5.45
C MET A 352 7.87 -3.56 6.88
N THR A 353 6.75 -3.91 7.53
CA THR A 353 6.73 -4.49 8.89
C THR A 353 6.11 -5.87 8.93
N SER A 354 5.73 -6.43 7.78
CA SER A 354 4.88 -7.62 7.68
C SER A 354 3.60 -7.55 8.55
N GLY A 355 3.07 -6.35 8.80
CA GLY A 355 1.85 -6.14 9.58
C GLY A 355 2.00 -6.16 11.10
N TYR A 356 3.22 -6.30 11.62
CA TYR A 356 3.47 -6.31 13.07
C TYR A 356 3.30 -4.93 13.71
N SER A 357 3.42 -3.87 12.92
CA SER A 357 3.20 -2.50 13.37
C SER A 357 2.89 -1.58 12.18
N PRO A 358 1.99 -0.58 12.31
CA PRO A 358 1.61 0.26 11.19
C PRO A 358 2.73 1.26 10.83
N ILE A 359 3.06 1.33 9.55
CA ILE A 359 4.00 2.30 8.97
C ILE A 359 3.79 2.40 7.46
N GLY A 360 4.06 3.58 6.91
CA GLY A 360 4.21 3.82 5.49
C GLY A 360 5.35 4.81 5.24
N ALA A 361 5.75 4.97 3.99
CA ALA A 361 6.74 5.98 3.60
C ALA A 361 6.57 6.43 2.15
N THR A 362 6.98 7.67 1.90
CA THR A 362 7.27 8.21 0.58
C THR A 362 8.78 8.40 0.47
N ILE A 363 9.43 7.70 -0.46
CA ILE A 363 10.85 7.87 -0.79
C ILE A 363 10.94 8.79 -1.99
N VAL A 364 11.84 9.77 -1.94
CA VAL A 364 11.86 10.92 -2.84
C VAL A 364 13.26 11.13 -3.39
N SER A 365 13.34 11.42 -4.69
CA SER A 365 14.59 11.76 -5.36
C SER A 365 15.24 13.02 -4.79
N GLU A 366 16.57 13.11 -4.89
CA GLU A 366 17.30 14.32 -4.52
C GLU A 366 16.81 15.54 -5.29
N ARG A 367 16.43 15.38 -6.57
CA ARG A 367 15.84 16.45 -7.40
C ARG A 367 14.62 17.10 -6.74
N ILE A 368 13.69 16.32 -6.20
CA ILE A 368 12.47 16.84 -5.58
C ILE A 368 12.76 17.45 -4.20
N TYR A 369 13.72 16.88 -3.48
CA TYR A 369 14.10 17.35 -2.15
C TYR A 369 15.00 18.60 -2.17
N GLU A 370 15.72 18.86 -3.26
CA GLU A 370 16.72 19.93 -3.35
C GLU A 370 16.22 21.33 -2.91
N PRO A 371 15.00 21.79 -3.27
CA PRO A 371 14.50 23.09 -2.81
C PRO A 371 14.39 23.23 -1.29
N PHE A 372 14.34 22.12 -0.54
CA PHE A 372 14.22 22.07 0.91
C PHE A 372 15.58 22.09 1.63
N LYS A 373 16.70 21.89 0.93
CA LYS A 373 18.04 21.95 1.53
C LYS A 373 18.48 23.36 1.89
N HIS A 374 17.84 24.37 1.30
CA HIS A 374 18.31 25.75 1.34
C HIS A 374 17.24 26.70 1.89
N GLY A 375 17.68 27.74 2.60
CA GLY A 375 16.82 28.81 3.07
C GLY A 375 15.74 28.36 4.06
N ASN A 376 14.53 28.92 3.92
CA ASN A 376 13.41 28.72 4.84
C ASN A 376 12.27 27.89 4.22
N THR A 377 12.54 27.17 3.12
CA THR A 377 11.54 26.34 2.45
C THR A 377 11.12 25.20 3.38
N SER A 378 9.82 25.07 3.65
CA SER A 378 9.29 24.02 4.53
C SER A 378 8.07 23.37 3.88
N PHE A 379 7.95 22.06 4.09
CA PHE A 379 6.76 21.30 3.68
C PHE A 379 5.79 21.22 4.86
N TYR A 380 4.77 22.08 4.87
CA TYR A 380 3.72 22.07 5.91
C TYR A 380 2.78 20.87 5.76
N HIS A 381 3.31 19.70 6.10
CA HIS A 381 2.65 18.41 6.05
C HIS A 381 3.37 17.43 7.00
N GLY A 382 2.61 16.60 7.68
CA GLY A 382 3.14 15.64 8.66
C GLY A 382 2.01 14.81 9.25
N TYR A 383 2.41 13.70 9.87
CA TYR A 383 1.53 12.79 10.60
C TYR A 383 2.09 12.61 12.00
N THR A 384 1.24 12.63 13.02
CA THR A 384 1.66 12.47 14.42
C THR A 384 2.50 11.20 14.63
N PHE A 385 2.13 10.10 13.97
CA PHE A 385 2.79 8.80 14.08
C PHE A 385 3.75 8.47 12.93
N GLY A 386 4.04 9.44 12.05
CA GLY A 386 5.01 9.25 10.98
C GLY A 386 6.39 8.91 11.54
N GLY A 387 6.89 7.71 11.23
CA GLY A 387 8.18 7.22 11.69
C GLY A 387 8.19 6.87 13.17
N HIS A 388 7.07 6.34 13.69
CA HIS A 388 6.94 5.89 15.08
C HIS A 388 8.13 4.99 15.52
N PRO A 389 8.74 5.20 16.71
CA PRO A 389 9.93 4.42 17.15
C PRO A 389 9.71 2.91 17.09
N VAL A 390 8.62 2.41 17.69
CA VAL A 390 8.26 0.98 17.69
C VAL A 390 8.10 0.44 16.26
N SER A 391 7.30 1.10 15.41
CA SER A 391 7.14 0.66 14.01
C SER A 391 8.45 0.65 13.24
N SER A 392 9.32 1.63 13.50
CA SER A 392 10.61 1.75 12.80
C SER A 392 11.58 0.63 13.21
N ALA A 393 11.67 0.32 14.50
CA ALA A 393 12.46 -0.80 14.99
C ALA A 393 11.94 -2.16 14.48
N VAL A 394 10.62 -2.34 14.47
CA VAL A 394 9.98 -3.54 13.89
C VAL A 394 10.26 -3.66 12.40
N ALA A 395 10.24 -2.56 11.66
CA ALA A 395 10.58 -2.56 10.24
C ALA A 395 12.03 -2.99 10.02
N LEU A 396 12.99 -2.44 10.77
CA LEU A 396 14.40 -2.85 10.70
C LEU A 396 14.56 -4.36 10.95
N ALA A 397 13.97 -4.88 12.04
CA ALA A 397 14.04 -6.30 12.35
C ALA A 397 13.33 -7.19 11.32
N ASN A 398 12.27 -6.69 10.68
CA ASN A 398 11.61 -7.37 9.57
C ASN A 398 12.53 -7.41 8.35
N LEU A 399 13.18 -6.30 8.00
CA LEU A 399 14.16 -6.25 6.91
C LEU A 399 15.35 -7.19 7.15
N ASP A 400 15.82 -7.32 8.39
CA ASP A 400 16.85 -8.33 8.72
C ASP A 400 16.35 -9.76 8.42
N ILE A 401 15.11 -10.10 8.76
CA ILE A 401 14.53 -11.42 8.44
C ILE A 401 14.51 -11.65 6.93
N PHE A 402 14.16 -10.62 6.15
CA PHE A 402 14.17 -10.69 4.69
C PHE A 402 15.55 -11.03 4.13
N GLU A 403 16.59 -10.39 4.67
CA GLU A 403 17.98 -10.61 4.27
C GLU A 403 18.50 -11.99 4.74
N GLU A 404 18.31 -12.33 6.02
CA GLU A 404 18.79 -13.57 6.65
C GLU A 404 18.14 -14.82 6.04
N GLU A 405 16.82 -14.78 5.82
CA GLU A 405 16.05 -15.91 5.25
C GLU A 405 15.94 -15.85 3.74
N LYS A 406 16.55 -14.84 3.10
CA LYS A 406 16.58 -14.66 1.65
C LYS A 406 15.18 -14.70 1.03
N LEU A 407 14.21 -14.02 1.65
CA LEU A 407 12.80 -14.10 1.23
C LEU A 407 12.57 -13.62 -0.21
N ASN A 408 13.30 -12.57 -0.63
CA ASN A 408 13.26 -12.08 -2.01
C ASN A 408 13.79 -13.16 -2.99
N GLU A 409 14.86 -13.87 -2.63
CA GLU A 409 15.41 -14.97 -3.42
C GLU A 409 14.42 -16.13 -3.51
N ASN A 410 13.75 -16.47 -2.40
CA ASN A 410 12.72 -17.49 -2.37
C ASN A 410 11.61 -17.18 -3.39
N VAL A 411 11.13 -15.93 -3.43
CA VAL A 411 10.10 -15.50 -4.39
C VAL A 411 10.61 -15.57 -5.83
N ARG A 412 11.83 -15.10 -6.11
CA ARG A 412 12.41 -15.18 -7.47
C ARG A 412 12.50 -16.62 -7.98
N LEU A 413 12.98 -17.54 -7.14
CA LEU A 413 13.13 -18.95 -7.50
C LEU A 413 11.78 -19.65 -7.70
N ASN A 414 10.79 -19.34 -6.87
CA ASN A 414 9.50 -20.04 -6.87
C ASN A 414 8.41 -19.36 -7.71
N SER A 415 8.58 -18.11 -8.17
CA SER A 415 7.53 -17.42 -8.95
C SER A 415 7.13 -18.17 -10.23
N PRO A 416 8.07 -18.71 -11.05
CA PRO A 416 7.70 -19.54 -12.20
C PRO A 416 6.93 -20.82 -11.80
N ILE A 417 7.25 -21.37 -10.63
CA ILE A 417 6.64 -22.57 -10.10
C ILE A 417 5.19 -22.29 -9.67
N LEU A 418 4.97 -21.23 -8.89
CA LEU A 418 3.62 -20.77 -8.51
C LEU A 418 2.77 -20.48 -9.76
N ARG A 419 3.33 -19.75 -10.73
CA ARG A 419 2.65 -19.48 -12.01
C ARG A 419 2.21 -20.77 -12.69
N SER A 420 3.14 -21.69 -12.91
CA SER A 420 2.86 -22.96 -13.61
C SER A 420 1.83 -23.82 -12.87
N THR A 421 1.81 -23.74 -11.53
CA THR A 421 0.86 -24.45 -10.68
C THR A 421 -0.54 -23.85 -10.85
N LEU A 422 -0.69 -22.53 -10.73
CA LEU A 422 -1.99 -21.87 -10.89
C LEU A 422 -2.52 -21.94 -12.34
N GLU A 423 -1.65 -21.92 -13.34
CA GLU A 423 -2.04 -22.05 -14.76
C GLU A 423 -2.68 -23.40 -15.08
N LYS A 424 -2.48 -24.44 -14.24
CA LYS A 424 -3.23 -25.70 -14.35
C LYS A 424 -4.74 -25.49 -14.27
N LEU A 425 -5.22 -24.48 -13.52
CA LEU A 425 -6.64 -24.15 -13.38
C LEU A 425 -7.27 -23.67 -14.69
N LYS A 426 -6.46 -23.31 -15.70
CA LYS A 426 -6.96 -22.95 -17.04
C LYS A 426 -7.54 -24.16 -17.79
N ASP A 427 -7.52 -25.38 -17.26
CA ASP A 427 -8.31 -26.47 -17.79
C ASP A 427 -9.81 -26.37 -17.41
N LEU A 428 -10.13 -25.62 -16.36
CA LEU A 428 -11.51 -25.39 -15.93
C LEU A 428 -12.23 -24.42 -16.89
N PRO A 429 -13.53 -24.65 -17.16
CA PRO A 429 -14.32 -23.80 -18.07
C PRO A 429 -14.59 -22.40 -17.50
N ILE A 430 -14.65 -22.25 -16.17
CA ILE A 430 -14.88 -20.96 -15.51
C ILE A 430 -13.64 -20.05 -15.52
N VAL A 431 -12.44 -20.60 -15.75
CA VAL A 431 -11.18 -19.85 -15.66
C VAL A 431 -10.77 -19.33 -17.03
N GLY A 432 -10.89 -18.02 -17.22
CA GLY A 432 -10.51 -17.33 -18.45
C GLY A 432 -9.02 -17.05 -18.53
N ASP A 433 -8.47 -16.50 -17.45
CA ASP A 433 -7.06 -16.09 -17.39
C ASP A 433 -6.44 -16.31 -16.00
N VAL A 434 -5.12 -16.53 -16.00
CA VAL A 434 -4.29 -16.61 -14.80
C VAL A 434 -3.09 -15.70 -15.03
N ARG A 435 -2.97 -14.66 -14.21
CA ARG A 435 -1.96 -13.61 -14.39
C ARG A 435 -1.42 -13.13 -13.06
N GLY A 436 -0.20 -12.58 -13.10
CA GLY A 436 0.50 -12.15 -11.91
C GLY A 436 2.01 -12.15 -12.08
N ALA A 437 2.71 -11.72 -11.04
CA ALA A 437 4.17 -11.75 -10.94
C ALA A 437 4.59 -11.94 -9.48
N GLY A 438 5.78 -12.48 -9.25
CA GLY A 438 6.25 -12.82 -7.91
C GLY A 438 5.30 -13.79 -7.22
N TYR A 439 4.83 -13.43 -6.02
CA TYR A 439 3.72 -14.10 -5.31
C TYR A 439 2.46 -13.23 -5.32
N PHE A 440 2.09 -12.64 -6.45
CA PHE A 440 0.87 -11.83 -6.57
C PHE A 440 0.08 -12.21 -7.82
N PHE A 441 -1.03 -12.92 -7.66
CA PHE A 441 -1.78 -13.54 -8.77
C PHE A 441 -3.28 -13.27 -8.71
N GLY A 442 -3.88 -13.16 -9.89
CA GLY A 442 -5.32 -13.13 -10.12
C GLY A 442 -5.72 -14.30 -11.03
N ILE A 443 -6.84 -14.94 -10.70
CA ILE A 443 -7.53 -15.94 -11.51
C ILE A 443 -8.85 -15.33 -11.96
N GLU A 444 -8.93 -14.89 -13.21
CA GLU A 444 -10.12 -14.24 -13.75
C GLU A 444 -11.16 -15.28 -14.16
N LEU A 445 -12.40 -15.02 -13.74
CA LEU A 445 -13.54 -15.90 -13.97
C LEU A 445 -14.38 -15.37 -15.14
N VAL A 446 -14.77 -16.27 -16.04
CA VAL A 446 -15.57 -15.96 -17.23
C VAL A 446 -16.69 -16.97 -17.43
N LYS A 447 -17.73 -16.56 -18.16
CA LYS A 447 -18.84 -17.41 -18.60
C LYS A 447 -18.43 -18.25 -19.81
N ASP A 448 -17.62 -17.68 -20.70
CA ASP A 448 -17.15 -18.33 -21.91
C ASP A 448 -15.70 -17.93 -22.19
N LYS A 449 -14.83 -18.91 -22.43
CA LYS A 449 -13.38 -18.70 -22.62
C LYS A 449 -13.00 -18.26 -24.03
N ILE A 450 -13.86 -18.53 -25.01
CA ILE A 450 -13.63 -18.16 -26.41
C ILE A 450 -14.04 -16.71 -26.62
N THR A 451 -15.24 -16.33 -26.19
CA THR A 451 -15.75 -14.96 -26.29
C THR A 451 -15.20 -14.04 -25.20
N LYS A 452 -14.67 -14.65 -24.12
CA LYS A 452 -14.25 -13.98 -22.88
C LYS A 452 -15.41 -13.31 -22.13
N GLU A 453 -16.66 -13.68 -22.41
CA GLU A 453 -17.83 -13.08 -21.76
C GLU A 453 -17.70 -13.13 -20.23
N THR A 454 -17.82 -11.97 -19.58
CA THR A 454 -17.73 -11.81 -18.12
C THR A 454 -19.10 -11.97 -17.45
N PHE A 455 -19.11 -12.09 -16.12
CA PHE A 455 -20.34 -12.10 -15.33
C PHE A 455 -20.86 -10.67 -15.13
N ASP A 456 -22.18 -10.49 -15.21
CA ASP A 456 -22.81 -9.21 -14.83
C ASP A 456 -22.81 -8.99 -13.30
N ASP A 457 -23.35 -7.86 -12.83
CA ASP A 457 -23.35 -7.50 -11.41
C ASP A 457 -24.13 -8.51 -10.55
N ASP A 458 -25.29 -8.98 -11.01
CA ASP A 458 -26.15 -9.93 -10.27
C ASP A 458 -25.53 -11.34 -10.27
N GLU A 459 -24.97 -11.76 -11.41
CA GLU A 459 -24.24 -13.01 -11.55
C GLU A 459 -22.97 -13.01 -10.67
N SER A 460 -22.20 -11.92 -10.66
CA SER A 460 -21.01 -11.75 -9.82
C SER A 460 -21.37 -11.74 -8.34
N GLU A 461 -22.45 -11.07 -7.95
CA GLU A 461 -22.95 -11.07 -6.59
C GLU A 461 -23.28 -12.50 -6.10
N ARG A 462 -24.04 -13.25 -6.91
CA ARG A 462 -24.41 -14.64 -6.64
C ARG A 462 -23.20 -15.56 -6.57
N LEU A 463 -22.27 -15.42 -7.50
CA LEU A 463 -21.08 -16.28 -7.61
C LEU A 463 -20.07 -15.96 -6.51
N LEU A 464 -19.62 -14.71 -6.42
CA LEU A 464 -18.50 -14.32 -5.55
C LEU A 464 -18.92 -14.26 -4.09
N ARG A 465 -19.97 -13.51 -3.76
CA ARG A 465 -20.43 -13.30 -2.37
C ARG A 465 -21.38 -14.40 -1.91
N GLY A 466 -22.28 -14.84 -2.80
CA GLY A 466 -23.24 -15.90 -2.50
C GLY A 466 -22.62 -17.30 -2.36
N PHE A 467 -21.45 -17.54 -2.96
CA PHE A 467 -20.81 -18.87 -2.92
C PHE A 467 -19.29 -18.83 -2.67
N LEU A 468 -18.49 -18.31 -3.60
CA LEU A 468 -17.03 -18.52 -3.62
C LEU A 468 -16.32 -18.05 -2.35
N SER A 469 -16.62 -16.84 -1.86
CA SER A 469 -15.96 -16.28 -0.69
C SER A 469 -16.09 -17.19 0.53
N LYS A 470 -17.30 -17.72 0.76
CA LYS A 470 -17.58 -18.64 1.87
C LYS A 470 -17.01 -20.03 1.60
N ALA A 471 -17.18 -20.55 0.39
CA ALA A 471 -16.75 -21.90 0.02
C ALA A 471 -15.22 -22.06 0.08
N LEU A 472 -14.45 -21.07 -0.39
CA LEU A 472 -12.98 -21.07 -0.31
C LEU A 472 -12.51 -21.00 1.15
N TYR A 473 -13.12 -20.11 1.95
CA TYR A 473 -12.83 -20.04 3.37
C TYR A 473 -13.15 -21.36 4.07
N ASP A 474 -14.34 -21.92 3.84
CA ASP A 474 -14.75 -23.21 4.41
C ASP A 474 -13.84 -24.37 3.98
N ALA A 475 -13.28 -24.32 2.77
CA ALA A 475 -12.32 -25.29 2.28
C ALA A 475 -10.90 -25.12 2.88
N GLY A 476 -10.67 -24.08 3.69
CA GLY A 476 -9.39 -23.84 4.38
C GLY A 476 -8.49 -22.83 3.69
N LEU A 477 -8.97 -22.04 2.73
CA LEU A 477 -8.20 -21.01 2.03
C LEU A 477 -8.78 -19.62 2.28
N TYR A 478 -8.01 -18.76 2.92
CA TYR A 478 -8.32 -17.33 3.00
C TYR A 478 -7.71 -16.61 1.79
N CYS A 479 -8.56 -16.15 0.88
CA CYS A 479 -8.18 -15.38 -0.31
C CYS A 479 -9.27 -14.34 -0.62
N ARG A 480 -9.04 -13.47 -1.61
CA ARG A 480 -10.03 -12.46 -1.99
C ARG A 480 -10.76 -12.86 -3.27
N ALA A 481 -12.08 -12.97 -3.22
CA ALA A 481 -12.93 -12.85 -4.40
C ALA A 481 -13.30 -11.36 -4.56
N ASP A 482 -13.11 -10.81 -5.75
CA ASP A 482 -13.30 -9.38 -6.05
C ASP A 482 -13.98 -9.21 -7.41
N ASP A 483 -14.74 -8.13 -7.56
CA ASP A 483 -15.49 -7.72 -8.76
C ASP A 483 -15.23 -6.24 -9.11
N ARG A 484 -14.26 -5.59 -8.45
CA ARG A 484 -13.87 -4.20 -8.77
C ARG A 484 -13.02 -4.15 -10.04
N GLY A 485 -13.68 -4.33 -11.19
CA GLY A 485 -13.09 -4.64 -12.48
C GLY A 485 -13.74 -5.91 -13.01
N ASP A 486 -12.93 -6.92 -13.32
CA ASP A 486 -13.42 -8.26 -13.68
C ASP A 486 -13.56 -9.16 -12.43
N PRO A 487 -14.51 -10.13 -12.42
CA PRO A 487 -14.62 -11.15 -11.38
C PRO A 487 -13.35 -11.98 -11.28
N VAL A 488 -12.69 -11.93 -10.12
CA VAL A 488 -11.35 -12.51 -9.93
C VAL A 488 -11.18 -13.12 -8.55
N ILE A 489 -10.43 -14.21 -8.45
CA ILE A 489 -9.84 -14.68 -7.19
C ILE A 489 -8.39 -14.20 -7.12
N GLN A 490 -8.02 -13.52 -6.05
CA GLN A 490 -6.68 -12.98 -5.85
C GLN A 490 -5.94 -13.70 -4.72
N LEU A 491 -4.65 -13.93 -4.99
CA LEU A 491 -3.70 -14.59 -4.12
C LEU A 491 -2.47 -13.71 -3.94
N ALA A 492 -2.03 -13.62 -2.69
CA ALA A 492 -0.78 -13.04 -2.30
C ALA A 492 -0.27 -13.69 -1.00
N PRO A 493 0.10 -14.98 -1.02
CA PRO A 493 0.47 -15.71 0.19
C PRO A 493 1.79 -15.20 0.81
N PRO A 494 2.09 -15.50 2.08
CA PRO A 494 3.36 -15.16 2.70
C PRO A 494 4.56 -15.66 1.88
N LEU A 495 5.64 -14.89 1.86
CA LEU A 495 6.79 -15.13 0.99
C LEU A 495 7.64 -16.34 1.41
N THR A 496 7.25 -17.00 2.50
CA THR A 496 7.93 -18.15 3.10
C THR A 496 7.49 -19.50 2.52
N ILE A 497 6.46 -19.52 1.65
CA ILE A 497 5.88 -20.77 1.13
C ILE A 497 6.59 -21.26 -0.14
N GLY A 498 6.36 -22.53 -0.51
CA GLY A 498 6.88 -23.14 -1.73
C GLY A 498 5.89 -24.12 -2.38
N GLN A 499 6.43 -25.04 -3.18
CA GLN A 499 5.65 -25.99 -3.99
C GLN A 499 4.53 -26.72 -3.22
N PRO A 500 4.75 -27.29 -2.02
CA PRO A 500 3.70 -28.04 -1.32
C PRO A 500 2.47 -27.18 -1.03
N GLU A 501 2.67 -25.95 -0.56
CA GLU A 501 1.58 -25.01 -0.29
C GLU A 501 0.91 -24.52 -1.57
N PHE A 502 1.66 -24.36 -2.67
CA PHE A 502 1.08 -24.01 -3.97
C PHE A 502 0.12 -25.08 -4.48
N ASP A 503 0.50 -26.35 -4.34
CA ASP A 503 -0.33 -27.48 -4.73
C ASP A 503 -1.59 -27.57 -3.85
N GLU A 504 -1.47 -27.30 -2.54
CA GLU A 504 -2.64 -27.26 -1.64
C GLU A 504 -3.61 -26.11 -2.03
N ILE A 505 -3.08 -24.91 -2.32
CA ILE A 505 -3.87 -23.78 -2.79
C ILE A 505 -4.58 -24.11 -4.11
N GLU A 506 -3.85 -24.65 -5.09
CA GLU A 506 -4.43 -25.03 -6.39
C GLU A 506 -5.53 -26.08 -6.24
N GLN A 507 -5.31 -27.09 -5.40
CA GLN A 507 -6.29 -28.16 -5.18
C GLN A 507 -7.58 -27.64 -4.52
N ILE A 508 -7.47 -26.72 -3.56
CA ILE A 508 -8.64 -26.06 -2.95
C ILE A 508 -9.38 -25.25 -4.00
N LEU A 509 -8.67 -24.40 -4.75
CA LEU A 509 -9.26 -23.57 -5.82
C LEU A 509 -9.96 -24.43 -6.86
N ARG A 510 -9.30 -25.49 -7.34
CA ARG A 510 -9.85 -26.42 -8.32
C ARG A 510 -11.17 -27.02 -7.87
N ASN A 511 -11.21 -27.52 -6.64
CA ASN A 511 -12.41 -28.16 -6.10
C ASN A 511 -13.57 -27.17 -6.02
N VAL A 512 -13.33 -25.98 -5.46
CA VAL A 512 -14.39 -24.97 -5.28
C VAL A 512 -14.83 -24.37 -6.61
N LEU A 513 -13.91 -24.10 -7.54
CA LEU A 513 -14.23 -23.56 -8.87
C LEU A 513 -14.96 -24.59 -9.75
N THR A 514 -14.63 -25.87 -9.62
CA THR A 514 -15.38 -26.95 -10.30
C THR A 514 -16.83 -26.98 -9.82
N GLU A 515 -17.05 -26.86 -8.51
CA GLU A 515 -18.40 -26.78 -7.95
C GLU A 515 -19.12 -25.49 -8.39
N ALA A 516 -18.42 -24.36 -8.38
CA ALA A 516 -18.97 -23.07 -8.81
C ALA A 516 -19.54 -23.15 -10.23
N TRP A 517 -18.84 -23.82 -11.15
CA TRP A 517 -19.29 -24.01 -12.52
C TRP A 517 -20.61 -24.78 -12.62
N THR A 518 -20.88 -25.71 -11.71
CA THR A 518 -22.17 -26.46 -11.69
C THR A 518 -23.35 -25.62 -11.19
N ARG A 519 -23.07 -24.45 -10.61
CA ARG A 519 -24.06 -23.54 -9.99
C ARG A 519 -24.39 -22.35 -10.88
N LEU A 520 -23.62 -22.11 -11.94
CA LEU A 520 -23.88 -21.04 -12.92
C LEU A 520 -25.16 -21.35 -13.69
#